data_AF-A0A5C6IVR5-F1
#
_entry.id   AF-A0A5C6IVR5-F1
#
_cell.length_a   1.000
_cell.length_b   1.000
_cell.length_c   1.000
_cell.angle_alpha   90.00
_cell.angle_beta   90.00
_cell.angle_gamma   90.00
#
_symmetry.space_group_name_H-M   'P 1'
#
loop_
_entity.id
_entity.type
_entity.pdbx_description
1 polymer ?
#
loop_
_entity_poly.entity_id
_entity_poly.type
_entity_poly.pdbx_seq_one_letter_code
_entity_poly.pdbx_strand_id
1 'polypeptide(L)'
;MPAAAAALGAVPAQAAPHADARAEVDRLYTEAERATEAYDKAEERADGLRREVRYAQDRIARRQQEVNSLREELGSLAGAQYRTGGIDPAVALLFSADPDDYLDKAATLDRIGAEESVRLRELRSALRELDQERAEAAGKLTELDRSRRAVAAHKRTVERKLARARQLLDSLSAADRAAYERSSRSAGSDRLGLPDPTGATAAADGRAAAALAAARSALGRPYVWGANGPAGFDCSGLMQWSYAHAGVHLPRTSQEQRLAGRRVPLSQARPGDLIVYRSDASHVAMYAGGGRVIHAPHPGAAVRYDPVGMMPISSVTRP
;
A
#
# COMPACT_ATOMS: atom_id res chain seq x y z
N MET A 1 23.93 30.78 75.51
CA MET A 1 22.76 30.43 74.65
C MET A 1 23.24 30.38 73.20
N PRO A 2 23.69 29.23 72.67
CA PRO A 2 24.04 29.13 71.25
C PRO A 2 22.78 28.79 70.43
N ALA A 3 22.61 29.49 69.31
CA ALA A 3 21.56 29.25 68.32
C ALA A 3 22.04 28.19 67.31
N ALA A 4 21.30 27.10 67.16
CA ALA A 4 21.54 26.07 66.15
C ALA A 4 20.65 26.34 64.94
N ALA A 5 21.27 26.64 63.80
CA ALA A 5 20.60 26.77 62.51
C ALA A 5 20.45 25.38 61.87
N ALA A 6 19.20 24.95 61.67
CA ALA A 6 18.87 23.73 60.94
C ALA A 6 18.84 24.02 59.42
N ALA A 7 19.79 23.45 58.69
CA ALA A 7 19.78 23.45 57.23
C ALA A 7 18.86 22.33 56.72
N LEU A 8 17.73 22.71 56.11
CA LEU A 8 16.87 21.81 55.34
C LEU A 8 17.53 21.54 53.98
N GLY A 9 18.15 20.38 53.84
CA GLY A 9 18.63 19.88 52.55
C GLY A 9 17.47 19.38 51.70
N ALA A 10 17.18 20.06 50.60
CA ALA A 10 16.30 19.55 49.55
C ALA A 10 17.01 18.42 48.78
N VAL A 11 16.46 17.22 48.83
CA VAL A 11 16.92 16.08 48.02
C VAL A 11 16.39 16.28 46.59
N PRO A 12 17.24 16.25 45.55
CA PRO A 12 16.76 16.37 44.18
C PRO A 12 15.96 15.12 43.80
N ALA A 13 14.82 15.33 43.13
CA ALA A 13 14.01 14.25 42.58
C ALA A 13 14.74 13.61 41.38
N GLN A 14 15.57 12.61 41.65
CA GLN A 14 16.12 11.75 40.60
C GLN A 14 14.99 10.87 40.04
N ALA A 15 14.58 11.12 38.80
CA ALA A 15 13.70 10.20 38.09
C ALA A 15 14.36 8.81 38.06
N ALA A 16 13.64 7.78 38.52
CA ALA A 16 14.19 6.43 38.63
C ALA A 16 14.70 5.95 37.25
N PRO A 17 15.88 5.31 37.16
CA PRO A 17 16.51 4.91 35.89
C PRO A 17 15.63 4.01 35.00
N HIS A 18 14.63 3.34 35.57
CA HIS A 18 13.66 2.50 34.83
C HIS A 18 12.56 3.30 34.11
N ALA A 19 12.27 4.54 34.51
CA ALA A 19 11.30 5.39 33.84
C ALA A 19 11.79 5.84 32.45
N ASP A 20 13.09 6.12 32.34
CA ASP A 20 13.74 6.49 31.07
C ASP A 20 13.76 5.32 30.08
N ALA A 21 14.06 4.11 30.57
CA ALA A 21 14.03 2.89 29.75
C ALA A 21 12.62 2.58 29.18
N ARG A 22 11.55 2.77 29.96
CA ARG A 22 10.16 2.59 29.48
C ARG A 22 9.79 3.61 28.40
N ALA A 23 10.14 4.89 28.62
CA ALA A 23 9.91 5.95 27.64
C ALA A 23 10.69 5.69 26.33
N GLU A 24 11.90 5.12 26.44
CA GLU A 24 12.68 4.72 25.28
C GLU A 24 12.04 3.57 24.50
N VAL A 25 11.50 2.56 25.18
CA VAL A 25 10.75 1.48 24.52
C VAL A 25 9.54 2.03 23.76
N ASP A 26 8.76 2.93 24.36
CA ASP A 26 7.62 3.57 23.70
C ASP A 26 8.03 4.38 22.46
N ARG A 27 9.15 5.11 22.55
CA ARG A 27 9.73 5.83 21.41
C ARG A 27 10.14 4.86 20.30
N LEU A 28 10.83 3.77 20.64
CA LEU A 28 11.26 2.78 19.65
C LEU A 28 10.09 2.07 18.97
N TYR A 29 9.03 1.72 19.70
CA TYR A 29 7.82 1.16 19.10
C TYR A 29 7.10 2.18 18.20
N THR A 30 7.00 3.43 18.63
CA THR A 30 6.46 4.51 17.79
C THR A 30 7.23 4.67 16.49
N GLU A 31 8.55 4.68 16.55
CA GLU A 31 9.39 4.80 15.37
C GLU A 31 9.39 3.54 14.51
N ALA A 32 9.28 2.35 15.11
CA ALA A 32 9.15 1.09 14.39
C ALA A 32 7.83 1.01 13.63
N GLU A 33 6.75 1.50 14.23
CA GLU A 33 5.44 1.56 13.61
C GLU A 33 5.40 2.54 12.43
N ARG A 34 5.98 3.74 12.58
CA ARG A 34 6.17 4.66 11.44
C ARG A 34 6.95 4.01 10.29
N ALA A 35 8.01 3.26 10.63
CA ALA A 35 8.81 2.55 9.64
C ALA A 35 8.06 1.35 9.03
N THR A 36 7.13 0.74 9.77
CA THR A 36 6.23 -0.32 9.29
C THR A 36 5.30 0.20 8.23
N GLU A 37 4.63 1.32 8.50
CA GLU A 37 3.73 1.95 7.51
C GLU A 37 4.48 2.37 6.23
N ALA A 38 5.73 2.85 6.35
CA ALA A 38 6.58 3.14 5.20
C ALA A 38 7.02 1.88 4.44
N TYR A 39 7.30 0.78 5.16
CA TYR A 39 7.58 -0.53 4.59
C TYR A 39 6.38 -1.04 3.78
N ASP A 40 5.20 -1.06 4.39
CA ASP A 40 3.96 -1.56 3.81
C ASP A 40 3.57 -0.77 2.55
N LYS A 41 3.70 0.56 2.60
CA LYS A 41 3.49 1.43 1.43
C LYS A 41 4.42 1.09 0.27
N ALA A 42 5.70 0.88 0.57
CA ALA A 42 6.70 0.56 -0.45
C ALA A 42 6.48 -0.85 -1.03
N GLU A 43 5.97 -1.79 -0.23
CA GLU A 43 5.64 -3.15 -0.64
C GLU A 43 4.41 -3.15 -1.55
N GLU A 44 3.33 -2.46 -1.18
CA GLU A 44 2.12 -2.34 -2.01
C GLU A 44 2.45 -1.68 -3.36
N ARG A 45 3.27 -0.62 -3.37
CA ARG A 45 3.76 0.01 -4.61
C ARG A 45 4.58 -0.97 -5.45
N ALA A 46 5.48 -1.74 -4.83
CA ALA A 46 6.30 -2.71 -5.54
C ALA A 46 5.45 -3.83 -6.18
N ASP A 47 4.40 -4.28 -5.50
CA ASP A 47 3.49 -5.30 -6.03
C ASP A 47 2.59 -4.77 -7.14
N GLY A 48 2.13 -3.51 -7.03
CA GLY A 48 1.44 -2.80 -8.11
C GLY A 48 2.31 -2.69 -9.36
N LEU A 49 3.52 -2.14 -9.23
CA LEU A 49 4.47 -2.00 -10.33
C LEU A 49 4.84 -3.36 -10.95
N ARG A 50 4.95 -4.43 -10.16
CA ARG A 50 5.20 -5.78 -10.68
C ARG A 50 4.04 -6.29 -11.55
N ARG A 51 2.78 -5.98 -11.20
CA ARG A 51 1.63 -6.29 -12.06
C ARG A 51 1.66 -5.48 -13.35
N GLU A 52 1.92 -4.17 -13.26
CA GLU A 52 1.99 -3.29 -14.43
C GLU A 52 3.12 -3.67 -15.39
N VAL A 53 4.29 -4.05 -14.88
CA VAL A 53 5.41 -4.54 -15.71
C VAL A 53 5.02 -5.81 -16.45
N ARG A 54 4.33 -6.76 -15.78
CA ARG A 54 3.83 -7.98 -16.45
C ARG A 54 2.84 -7.65 -17.56
N TYR A 55 1.86 -6.78 -17.29
CA TYR A 55 0.92 -6.35 -18.31
C TYR A 55 1.59 -5.62 -19.48
N ALA A 56 2.64 -4.82 -19.22
CA ALA A 56 3.42 -4.18 -20.26
C ALA A 56 4.21 -5.18 -21.09
N GLN A 57 4.81 -6.20 -20.48
CA GLN A 57 5.51 -7.28 -21.19
C GLN A 57 4.57 -8.03 -22.14
N ASP A 58 3.35 -8.35 -21.68
CA ASP A 58 2.35 -9.03 -22.51
C ASP A 58 1.89 -8.17 -23.69
N ARG A 59 1.73 -6.86 -23.48
CA ARG A 59 1.40 -5.90 -24.56
C ARG A 59 2.53 -5.79 -25.60
N ILE A 60 3.78 -5.62 -25.13
CA ILE A 60 4.96 -5.55 -25.98
C ILE A 60 5.10 -6.82 -26.82
N ALA A 61 4.85 -8.00 -26.25
CA ALA A 61 4.91 -9.26 -26.97
C ALA A 61 3.88 -9.31 -28.11
N ARG A 62 2.61 -8.96 -27.83
CA ARG A 62 1.56 -8.90 -28.86
C ARG A 62 1.87 -7.88 -29.94
N ARG A 63 2.35 -6.69 -29.56
CA ARG A 63 2.71 -5.64 -30.52
C ARG A 63 3.90 -6.02 -31.39
N GLN A 64 4.88 -6.73 -30.81
CA GLN A 64 6.01 -7.26 -31.58
C GLN A 64 5.55 -8.32 -32.59
N GLN A 65 4.57 -9.15 -32.27
CA GLN A 65 3.98 -10.11 -33.21
C GLN A 65 3.25 -9.41 -34.36
N GLU A 66 2.51 -8.33 -34.07
CA GLU A 66 1.87 -7.50 -35.09
C GLU A 66 2.90 -6.86 -36.04
N VAL A 67 3.98 -6.28 -35.49
CA VAL A 67 5.09 -5.74 -36.28
C VAL A 67 5.70 -6.83 -37.17
N ASN A 68 5.90 -8.04 -36.65
CA ASN A 68 6.46 -9.14 -37.44
C ASN A 68 5.52 -9.55 -38.57
N SER A 69 4.22 -9.67 -38.30
CA SER A 69 3.19 -10.03 -39.29
C SER A 69 3.14 -9.00 -40.42
N LEU A 70 3.09 -7.71 -40.09
CA LEU A 70 3.10 -6.63 -41.09
C LEU A 70 4.39 -6.63 -41.93
N ARG A 71 5.54 -6.93 -41.32
CA ARG A 71 6.82 -7.04 -42.04
C ARG A 71 6.85 -8.24 -42.99
N GLU A 72 6.29 -9.38 -42.58
CA GLU A 72 6.18 -10.57 -43.42
C GLU A 72 5.27 -10.34 -44.62
N GLU A 73 4.12 -9.71 -44.42
CA GLU A 73 3.19 -9.34 -45.50
C GLU A 73 3.84 -8.40 -46.52
N LEU A 74 4.44 -7.29 -46.05
CA LEU A 74 5.15 -6.34 -46.90
C LEU A 74 6.35 -6.99 -47.61
N GLY A 75 7.08 -7.87 -46.92
CA GLY A 75 8.21 -8.61 -47.48
C GLY A 75 7.81 -9.61 -48.57
N SER A 76 6.66 -10.28 -48.40
CA SER A 76 6.14 -11.23 -49.40
C SER A 76 5.79 -10.55 -50.72
N LEU A 77 5.22 -9.35 -50.65
CA LEU A 77 4.85 -8.53 -51.79
C LEU A 77 6.08 -7.95 -52.51
N ALA A 78 7.02 -7.38 -51.76
CA ALA A 78 8.31 -6.93 -52.30
C ALA A 78 9.08 -8.09 -52.96
N GLY A 79 9.05 -9.28 -52.36
CA GLY A 79 9.64 -10.48 -52.92
C GLY A 79 8.96 -10.95 -54.21
N ALA A 80 7.64 -10.80 -54.33
CA ALA A 80 6.90 -11.10 -55.56
C ALA A 80 7.29 -10.14 -56.69
N GLN A 81 7.32 -8.83 -56.41
CA GLN A 81 7.76 -7.79 -57.36
C GLN A 81 9.21 -8.01 -57.84
N TYR A 82 10.10 -8.43 -56.94
CA TYR A 82 11.48 -8.76 -57.29
C TYR A 82 11.58 -9.97 -58.24
N ARG A 83 10.81 -11.04 -57.97
CA ARG A 83 10.80 -12.27 -58.80
C ARG A 83 10.24 -12.06 -60.20
N THR A 84 9.33 -11.11 -60.39
CA THR A 84 8.78 -10.76 -61.72
C THR A 84 9.77 -10.03 -62.63
N GLY A 85 11.04 -9.86 -62.19
CA GLY A 85 12.14 -9.53 -63.10
C GLY A 85 12.43 -8.03 -63.28
N GLY A 86 11.89 -7.17 -62.42
CA GLY A 86 12.32 -5.77 -62.33
C GLY A 86 11.83 -4.83 -63.44
N ILE A 87 10.94 -5.26 -64.33
CA ILE A 87 10.18 -4.30 -65.15
C ILE A 87 9.17 -3.63 -64.23
N ASP A 88 9.35 -2.32 -64.04
CA ASP A 88 8.44 -1.50 -63.25
C ASP A 88 7.00 -1.70 -63.76
N PRO A 89 6.00 -1.94 -62.89
CA PRO A 89 4.62 -2.12 -63.31
C PRO A 89 4.08 -0.97 -64.18
N ALA A 90 4.58 0.26 -63.99
CA ALA A 90 4.28 1.39 -64.86
C ALA A 90 4.89 1.27 -66.26
N VAL A 91 6.07 0.63 -66.38
CA VAL A 91 6.67 0.28 -67.67
C VAL A 91 5.90 -0.86 -68.33
N ALA A 92 5.43 -1.85 -67.56
CA ALA A 92 4.57 -2.92 -68.08
C ALA A 92 3.21 -2.40 -68.59
N LEU A 93 2.64 -1.38 -67.93
CA LEU A 93 1.45 -0.67 -68.39
C LEU A 93 1.67 0.06 -69.72
N LEU A 94 2.86 0.63 -69.94
CA LEU A 94 3.20 1.35 -71.18
C LEU A 94 3.20 0.45 -72.42
N PHE A 95 3.38 -0.87 -72.24
CA PHE A 95 3.35 -1.87 -73.30
C PHE A 95 1.98 -2.55 -73.47
N SER A 96 0.93 -2.07 -72.80
CA SER A 96 -0.44 -2.53 -73.05
C SER A 96 -0.89 -2.14 -74.46
N ALA A 97 -1.28 -3.13 -75.27
CA ALA A 97 -1.73 -2.90 -76.64
C ALA A 97 -3.23 -2.51 -76.73
N ASP A 98 -4.01 -2.79 -75.69
CA ASP A 98 -5.46 -2.57 -75.63
C ASP A 98 -5.81 -1.56 -74.52
N PRO A 99 -6.61 -0.51 -74.81
CA PRO A 99 -7.09 0.45 -73.82
C PRO A 99 -7.82 -0.17 -72.62
N ASP A 100 -8.61 -1.23 -72.82
CA ASP A 100 -9.38 -1.86 -71.72
C ASP A 100 -8.44 -2.66 -70.79
N ASP A 101 -7.50 -3.41 -71.37
CA ASP A 101 -6.45 -4.14 -70.64
C ASP A 101 -5.53 -3.19 -69.84
N TYR A 102 -5.27 -1.99 -70.38
CA TYR A 102 -4.53 -0.94 -69.66
C TYR A 102 -5.30 -0.48 -68.41
N LEU A 103 -6.58 -0.16 -68.55
CA LEU A 103 -7.39 0.39 -67.45
C LEU A 103 -7.58 -0.64 -66.33
N ASP A 104 -7.80 -1.91 -66.66
CA ASP A 104 -7.93 -2.99 -65.68
C ASP A 104 -6.63 -3.22 -64.89
N LYS A 105 -5.48 -3.23 -65.58
CA LYS A 105 -4.16 -3.34 -64.94
C LYS A 105 -3.85 -2.11 -64.08
N ALA A 106 -4.19 -0.91 -64.55
CA ALA A 106 -3.97 0.34 -63.82
C ALA A 106 -4.82 0.39 -62.55
N ALA A 107 -6.11 0.02 -62.61
CA ALA A 107 -6.99 -0.03 -61.45
C ALA A 107 -6.53 -1.07 -60.41
N THR A 108 -5.99 -2.20 -60.88
CA THR A 108 -5.43 -3.23 -59.99
C THR A 108 -4.17 -2.74 -59.28
N LEU A 109 -3.26 -2.09 -60.01
CA LEU A 109 -2.03 -1.53 -59.44
C LEU A 109 -2.30 -0.39 -58.45
N ASP A 110 -3.27 0.48 -58.74
CA ASP A 110 -3.69 1.55 -57.83
C ASP A 110 -4.22 0.97 -56.51
N ARG A 111 -5.07 -0.07 -56.58
CA ARG A 111 -5.58 -0.77 -55.40
C ARG A 111 -4.45 -1.38 -54.57
N ILE A 112 -3.50 -2.07 -55.20
CA ILE A 112 -2.34 -2.66 -54.50
C ILE A 112 -1.49 -1.57 -53.84
N GLY A 113 -1.20 -0.48 -54.55
CA GLY A 113 -0.43 0.64 -54.00
C GLY A 113 -1.15 1.35 -52.83
N ALA A 114 -2.47 1.46 -52.89
CA ALA A 114 -3.28 1.98 -51.80
C ALA A 114 -3.21 1.07 -50.56
N GLU A 115 -3.33 -0.25 -50.74
CA GLU A 115 -3.19 -1.25 -49.67
C GLU A 115 -1.78 -1.26 -49.05
N GLU A 116 -0.73 -1.24 -49.87
CA GLU A 116 0.67 -1.12 -49.42
C GLU A 116 0.88 0.14 -48.57
N SER A 117 0.34 1.27 -49.03
CA SER A 117 0.44 2.54 -48.32
C SER A 117 -0.25 2.50 -46.96
N VAL A 118 -1.38 1.79 -46.84
CA VAL A 118 -2.06 1.56 -45.55
C VAL A 118 -1.19 0.69 -44.64
N ARG A 119 -0.73 -0.47 -45.11
CA ARG A 119 0.09 -1.40 -44.31
C ARG A 119 1.42 -0.77 -43.84
N LEU A 120 2.05 0.05 -44.68
CA LEU A 120 3.24 0.81 -44.30
C LEU A 120 2.95 1.84 -43.19
N ARG A 121 1.79 2.50 -43.22
CA ARG A 121 1.37 3.41 -42.14
C ARG A 121 1.08 2.64 -40.85
N GLU A 122 0.41 1.49 -40.94
CA GLU A 122 0.15 0.59 -39.81
C GLU A 122 1.45 0.11 -39.18
N LEU A 123 2.41 -0.39 -39.99
CA LEU A 123 3.73 -0.80 -39.50
C LEU A 123 4.46 0.35 -38.80
N ARG A 124 4.46 1.54 -39.40
CA ARG A 124 5.06 2.74 -38.78
C ARG A 124 4.38 3.09 -37.45
N SER A 125 3.05 2.92 -37.33
CA SER A 125 2.34 3.13 -36.07
C SER A 125 2.69 2.08 -35.03
N ALA A 126 2.64 0.80 -35.41
CA ALA A 126 2.96 -0.32 -34.53
C ALA A 126 4.40 -0.23 -34.00
N LEU A 127 5.36 0.20 -34.82
CA LEU A 127 6.74 0.45 -34.39
C LEU A 127 6.82 1.58 -33.34
N ARG A 128 6.17 2.72 -33.58
CA ARG A 128 6.16 3.85 -32.62
C ARG A 128 5.50 3.45 -31.30
N GLU A 129 4.38 2.76 -31.36
CA GLU A 129 3.66 2.26 -30.18
C GLU A 129 4.50 1.25 -29.41
N LEU A 130 5.18 0.34 -30.10
CA LEU A 130 6.10 -0.63 -29.48
C LEU A 130 7.25 0.07 -28.75
N ASP A 131 7.86 1.08 -29.36
CA ASP A 131 8.95 1.85 -28.74
C ASP A 131 8.46 2.63 -27.51
N GLN A 132 7.26 3.22 -27.59
CA GLN A 132 6.63 3.87 -26.45
C GLN A 132 6.35 2.88 -25.30
N GLU A 133 5.75 1.73 -25.60
CA GLU A 133 5.45 0.70 -24.60
C GLU A 133 6.72 0.20 -23.90
N ARG A 134 7.81 0.01 -24.66
CA ARG A 134 9.12 -0.35 -24.12
C ARG A 134 9.70 0.72 -23.20
N ALA A 135 9.60 2.00 -23.58
CA ALA A 135 10.07 3.11 -22.77
C ALA A 135 9.28 3.22 -21.45
N GLU A 136 7.95 3.09 -21.51
CA GLU A 136 7.08 3.07 -20.32
C GLU A 136 7.41 1.89 -19.40
N ALA A 137 7.62 0.70 -19.96
CA ALA A 137 8.00 -0.49 -19.20
C ALA A 137 9.37 -0.31 -18.50
N ALA A 138 10.34 0.29 -19.19
CA ALA A 138 11.66 0.61 -18.60
C ALA A 138 11.55 1.60 -17.43
N GLY A 139 10.68 2.61 -17.55
CA GLY A 139 10.35 3.53 -16.47
C GLY A 139 9.78 2.81 -15.24
N LYS A 140 8.77 1.96 -15.45
CA LYS A 140 8.14 1.15 -14.38
C LYS A 140 9.12 0.17 -13.71
N LEU A 141 10.02 -0.44 -14.48
CA LEU A 141 11.10 -1.29 -13.94
C LEU A 141 12.04 -0.50 -13.03
N THR A 142 12.38 0.73 -13.41
CA THR A 142 13.22 1.61 -12.59
C THR A 142 12.53 1.98 -11.29
N GLU A 143 11.23 2.31 -11.35
CA GLU A 143 10.45 2.56 -10.14
C GLU A 143 10.30 1.33 -9.26
N LEU A 144 10.13 0.15 -9.85
CA LEU A 144 10.05 -1.12 -9.12
C LEU A 144 11.35 -1.39 -8.36
N ASP A 145 12.50 -1.16 -8.97
CA ASP A 145 13.80 -1.29 -8.29
C ASP A 145 13.91 -0.32 -7.10
N ARG A 146 13.55 0.94 -7.30
CA ARG A 146 13.51 1.94 -6.20
C ARG A 146 12.60 1.50 -5.06
N SER A 147 11.39 1.02 -5.38
CA SER A 147 10.42 0.54 -4.38
C SER A 147 10.98 -0.66 -3.61
N ARG A 148 11.59 -1.64 -4.30
CA ARG A 148 12.23 -2.80 -3.66
C ARG A 148 13.38 -2.41 -2.73
N ARG A 149 14.20 -1.44 -3.11
CA ARG A 149 15.26 -0.90 -2.23
C ARG A 149 14.68 -0.22 -1.00
N ALA A 150 13.58 0.54 -1.17
CA ALA A 150 12.88 1.16 -0.05
C ALA A 150 12.30 0.11 0.91
N VAL A 151 11.64 -0.93 0.41
CA VAL A 151 11.16 -2.09 1.20
C VAL A 151 12.31 -2.66 2.05
N ALA A 152 13.45 -2.97 1.42
CA ALA A 152 14.60 -3.53 2.14
C ALA A 152 15.17 -2.57 3.21
N ALA A 153 15.19 -1.26 2.93
CA ALA A 153 15.69 -0.25 3.87
C ALA A 153 14.75 -0.04 5.07
N HIS A 154 13.43 0.03 4.83
CA HIS A 154 12.44 0.15 5.89
C HIS A 154 12.39 -1.11 6.75
N LYS A 155 12.46 -2.30 6.14
CA LYS A 155 12.58 -3.58 6.86
C LYS A 155 13.74 -3.57 7.85
N ARG A 156 14.95 -3.21 7.41
CA ARG A 156 16.12 -3.11 8.31
C ARG A 156 15.91 -2.11 9.44
N THR A 157 15.21 -1.01 9.17
CA THR A 157 14.89 0.00 10.18
C THR A 157 13.92 -0.54 11.23
N VAL A 158 12.87 -1.24 10.81
CA VAL A 158 11.91 -1.88 11.71
C VAL A 158 12.63 -2.93 12.58
N GLU A 159 13.33 -3.87 11.96
CA GLU A 159 14.03 -4.96 12.66
C GLU A 159 15.00 -4.42 13.71
N ARG A 160 15.80 -3.40 13.38
CA ARG A 160 16.71 -2.75 14.33
C ARG A 160 15.98 -2.13 15.52
N LYS A 161 14.90 -1.39 15.27
CA LYS A 161 14.14 -0.71 16.34
C LYS A 161 13.44 -1.70 17.25
N LEU A 162 12.82 -2.73 16.67
CA LEU A 162 12.17 -3.80 17.43
C LEU A 162 13.17 -4.63 18.24
N ALA A 163 14.34 -4.95 17.67
CA ALA A 163 15.41 -5.63 18.39
C ALA A 163 15.90 -4.79 19.58
N ARG A 164 16.11 -3.48 19.39
CA ARG A 164 16.52 -2.58 20.48
C ARG A 164 15.44 -2.46 21.57
N ALA A 165 14.18 -2.32 21.19
CA ALA A 165 13.06 -2.25 22.13
C ALA A 165 12.98 -3.54 22.96
N ARG A 166 13.16 -4.70 22.32
CA ARG A 166 13.19 -5.99 22.99
C ARG A 166 14.36 -6.13 23.96
N GLN A 167 15.57 -5.75 23.55
CA GLN A 167 16.73 -5.75 24.44
C GLN A 167 16.52 -4.89 25.69
N LEU A 168 15.89 -3.72 25.53
CA LEU A 168 15.56 -2.86 26.66
C LEU A 168 14.51 -3.49 27.57
N LEU A 169 13.43 -4.03 27.02
CA LEU A 169 12.42 -4.74 27.80
C LEU A 169 13.02 -5.94 28.56
N ASP A 170 13.88 -6.73 27.93
CA ASP A 170 14.53 -7.90 28.53
C ASP A 170 15.51 -7.49 29.65
N SER A 171 16.03 -6.25 29.61
CA SER A 171 16.87 -5.68 30.69
C SER A 171 16.06 -5.19 31.91
N LEU A 172 14.74 -5.02 31.77
CA LEU A 172 13.87 -4.56 32.84
C LEU A 172 13.47 -5.69 33.79
N SER A 173 13.28 -5.34 35.07
CA SER A 173 12.74 -6.25 36.06
C SER A 173 11.34 -6.75 35.65
N ALA A 174 10.90 -7.91 36.16
CA ALA A 174 9.54 -8.40 35.90
C ALA A 174 8.46 -7.40 36.37
N ALA A 175 8.72 -6.70 37.48
CA ALA A 175 7.84 -5.66 38.00
C ALA A 175 7.75 -4.46 37.04
N ASP A 176 8.88 -4.01 36.49
CA ASP A 176 8.92 -2.90 35.53
C ASP A 176 8.30 -3.24 34.18
N ARG A 177 8.50 -4.48 33.69
CA ARG A 177 7.81 -4.98 32.49
C ARG A 177 6.30 -5.05 32.69
N ALA A 178 5.85 -5.57 33.83
CA ALA A 178 4.43 -5.59 34.16
C ALA A 178 3.85 -4.17 34.33
N ALA A 179 4.63 -3.23 34.88
CA ALA A 179 4.25 -1.83 34.96
C ALA A 179 4.13 -1.18 33.58
N TYR A 180 5.08 -1.47 32.68
CA TYR A 180 5.04 -1.02 31.28
C TYR A 180 3.79 -1.52 30.54
N GLU A 181 3.49 -2.82 30.65
CA GLU A 181 2.29 -3.41 30.03
C GLU A 181 1.00 -2.83 30.62
N ARG A 182 0.98 -2.47 31.90
CA ARG A 182 -0.16 -1.74 32.48
C ARG A 182 -0.26 -0.33 31.92
N SER A 183 0.84 0.42 31.82
CA SER A 183 0.82 1.79 31.29
C SER A 183 0.49 1.87 29.80
N SER A 184 0.88 0.87 29.01
CA SER A 184 0.55 0.79 27.58
C SER A 184 -0.96 0.62 27.33
N ARG A 185 -1.71 0.16 28.34
CA ARG A 185 -3.18 -0.06 28.31
C ARG A 185 -3.97 1.09 28.91
N SER A 186 -3.37 1.85 29.83
CA SER A 186 -4.09 2.80 30.70
C SER A 186 -3.79 4.27 30.43
N ALA A 187 -2.87 4.60 29.51
CA ALA A 187 -2.79 5.94 28.97
C ALA A 187 -4.19 6.30 28.44
N GLY A 188 -4.82 7.37 28.96
CA GLY A 188 -6.07 7.91 28.39
C GLY A 188 -7.39 7.61 29.11
N SER A 189 -7.44 6.73 30.14
CA SER A 189 -8.71 6.48 30.87
C SER A 189 -9.18 7.71 31.69
N ASP A 190 -8.25 8.49 32.25
CA ASP A 190 -8.56 9.54 33.23
C ASP A 190 -8.99 10.89 32.63
N ARG A 191 -8.95 11.04 31.29
CA ARG A 191 -9.16 12.35 30.64
C ARG A 191 -10.53 12.57 30.00
N LEU A 192 -11.35 11.53 29.87
CA LEU A 192 -12.56 11.62 29.04
C LEU A 192 -13.88 11.45 29.79
N GLY A 193 -13.88 11.06 31.07
CA GLY A 193 -15.11 10.97 31.88
C GLY A 193 -16.21 10.13 31.22
N LEU A 194 -15.84 9.12 30.43
CA LEU A 194 -16.80 8.33 29.66
C LEU A 194 -17.33 7.18 30.53
N PRO A 195 -18.65 7.07 30.71
CA PRO A 195 -19.25 5.98 31.47
C PRO A 195 -19.00 4.64 30.78
N ASP A 196 -18.78 3.60 31.59
CA ASP A 196 -18.67 2.21 31.18
C ASP A 196 -20.02 1.73 30.62
N PRO A 197 -20.12 1.24 29.38
CA PRO A 197 -21.34 0.62 28.92
C PRO A 197 -21.08 -0.85 28.58
N THR A 198 -21.63 -1.70 29.43
CA THR A 198 -22.06 -3.07 29.14
C THR A 198 -23.21 -3.13 28.11
N GLY A 199 -23.46 -2.05 27.36
CA GLY A 199 -24.48 -1.97 26.32
C GLY A 199 -23.86 -2.02 24.94
N ALA A 200 -24.07 -3.12 24.22
CA ALA A 200 -23.81 -3.22 22.79
C ALA A 200 -24.69 -2.20 22.05
N THR A 201 -24.14 -1.02 21.74
CA THR A 201 -24.76 -0.15 20.73
C THR A 201 -24.56 -0.81 19.38
N ALA A 202 -25.66 -1.22 18.75
CA ALA A 202 -25.63 -1.85 17.44
C ALA A 202 -24.90 -0.93 16.45
N ALA A 203 -23.94 -1.49 15.71
CA ALA A 203 -23.37 -0.80 14.55
C ALA A 203 -24.54 -0.49 13.59
N ALA A 204 -24.72 0.79 13.26
CA ALA A 204 -25.88 1.26 12.50
C ALA A 204 -25.89 0.77 11.03
N ASP A 205 -24.82 0.12 10.58
CA ASP A 205 -24.60 -0.40 9.23
C ASP A 205 -24.17 -1.87 9.33
N GLY A 206 -24.76 -2.75 8.50
CA GLY A 206 -24.42 -4.18 8.46
C GLY A 206 -22.94 -4.44 8.14
N ARG A 207 -22.30 -3.56 7.35
CA ARG A 207 -20.86 -3.68 7.06
C ARG A 207 -20.00 -3.37 8.27
N ALA A 208 -20.31 -2.28 8.98
CA ALA A 208 -19.63 -1.90 10.20
C ALA A 208 -19.80 -2.97 11.29
N ALA A 209 -20.99 -3.59 11.38
CA ALA A 209 -21.25 -4.71 12.28
C ALA A 209 -20.39 -5.93 11.97
N ALA A 210 -20.30 -6.31 10.69
CA ALA A 210 -19.47 -7.44 10.23
C ALA A 210 -17.98 -7.18 10.48
N ALA A 211 -17.50 -5.98 10.19
CA ALA A 211 -16.12 -5.60 10.44
C ALA A 211 -15.78 -5.64 11.94
N LEU A 212 -16.67 -5.14 12.80
CA LEU A 212 -16.49 -5.21 14.24
C LEU A 212 -16.53 -6.65 14.77
N ALA A 213 -17.40 -7.50 14.23
CA ALA A 213 -17.44 -8.92 14.57
C ALA A 213 -16.14 -9.63 14.20
N ALA A 214 -15.59 -9.34 13.00
CA ALA A 214 -14.29 -9.82 12.60
C ALA A 214 -13.20 -9.33 13.56
N ALA A 215 -13.10 -8.03 13.84
CA ALA A 215 -12.11 -7.48 14.78
C ALA A 215 -12.20 -8.13 16.17
N ARG A 216 -13.41 -8.41 16.66
CA ARG A 216 -13.64 -9.14 17.93
C ARG A 216 -13.14 -10.58 17.87
N SER A 217 -13.31 -11.27 16.75
CA SER A 217 -12.81 -12.64 16.58
C SER A 217 -11.28 -12.73 16.62
N ALA A 218 -10.59 -11.60 16.34
CA ALA A 218 -9.13 -11.50 16.40
C ALA A 218 -8.59 -11.21 17.82
N LEU A 219 -9.44 -10.95 18.81
CA LEU A 219 -8.99 -10.68 20.20
C LEU A 219 -8.07 -11.80 20.71
N GLY A 220 -6.96 -11.41 21.32
CA GLY A 220 -5.93 -12.31 21.82
C GLY A 220 -4.96 -12.84 20.74
N ARG A 221 -5.18 -12.58 19.45
CA ARG A 221 -4.18 -12.89 18.41
C ARG A 221 -2.93 -12.01 18.61
N PRO A 222 -1.72 -12.55 18.40
CA PRO A 222 -0.50 -11.79 18.61
C PRO A 222 -0.35 -10.66 17.61
N TYR A 223 0.30 -9.57 18.03
CA TYR A 223 0.85 -8.61 17.09
C TYR A 223 1.95 -9.29 16.26
N VAL A 224 1.86 -9.18 14.94
CA VAL A 224 2.90 -9.64 14.02
C VAL A 224 3.15 -8.52 13.02
N TRP A 225 4.38 -8.00 13.00
CA TRP A 225 4.80 -6.95 12.10
C TRP A 225 4.56 -7.35 10.63
N GLY A 226 3.87 -6.50 9.86
CA GLY A 226 3.58 -6.72 8.45
C GLY A 226 2.44 -7.71 8.19
N ALA A 227 1.73 -8.18 9.22
CA ALA A 227 0.72 -9.23 9.08
C ALA A 227 -0.71 -8.70 8.95
N ASN A 228 -1.47 -9.36 8.07
CA ASN A 228 -2.89 -9.06 7.77
C ASN A 228 -3.81 -10.24 8.10
N GLY A 229 -3.44 -11.07 9.11
CA GLY A 229 -4.27 -12.16 9.61
C GLY A 229 -4.19 -13.49 8.86
N PRO A 230 -4.93 -14.51 9.34
CA PRO A 230 -5.66 -14.53 10.61
C PRO A 230 -4.79 -14.92 11.82
N ALA A 231 -3.54 -15.39 11.61
CA ALA A 231 -2.68 -15.89 12.67
C ALA A 231 -2.07 -14.78 13.57
N GLY A 232 -2.02 -13.55 13.07
CA GLY A 232 -1.51 -12.38 13.77
C GLY A 232 -1.70 -11.14 12.91
N PHE A 233 -1.56 -9.96 13.51
CA PHE A 233 -1.90 -8.70 12.86
C PHE A 233 -0.94 -7.57 13.25
N ASP A 234 -0.73 -6.60 12.37
CA ASP A 234 -0.40 -5.24 12.80
C ASP A 234 -1.66 -4.35 12.81
N CYS A 235 -1.49 -3.07 13.16
CA CYS A 235 -2.61 -2.17 13.43
C CYS A 235 -3.50 -1.97 12.19
N SER A 236 -2.91 -1.60 11.05
CA SER A 236 -3.61 -1.37 9.79
C SER A 236 -4.03 -2.69 9.12
N GLY A 237 -3.25 -3.76 9.30
CA GLY A 237 -3.59 -5.11 8.83
C GLY A 237 -4.83 -5.70 9.49
N LEU A 238 -5.02 -5.46 10.79
CA LEU A 238 -6.26 -5.84 11.49
C LEU A 238 -7.48 -5.12 10.89
N MET A 239 -7.36 -3.82 10.59
CA MET A 239 -8.46 -3.05 10.01
C MET A 239 -8.80 -3.55 8.61
N GLN A 240 -7.78 -3.73 7.77
CA GLN A 240 -7.94 -4.24 6.41
C GLN A 240 -8.61 -5.61 6.41
N TRP A 241 -8.13 -6.53 7.23
CA TRP A 241 -8.72 -7.87 7.34
C TRP A 241 -10.17 -7.82 7.85
N SER A 242 -10.44 -7.00 8.87
CA SER A 242 -11.79 -6.89 9.45
C SER A 242 -12.81 -6.36 8.43
N TYR A 243 -12.45 -5.31 7.68
CA TYR A 243 -13.32 -4.76 6.66
C TYR A 243 -13.43 -5.63 5.40
N ALA A 244 -12.41 -6.43 5.08
CA ALA A 244 -12.51 -7.43 4.02
C ALA A 244 -13.61 -8.47 4.30
N HIS A 245 -13.79 -8.88 5.56
CA HIS A 245 -14.94 -9.73 5.98
C HIS A 245 -16.29 -9.04 5.83
N ALA A 246 -16.31 -7.71 5.82
CA ALA A 246 -17.50 -6.90 5.53
C ALA A 246 -17.67 -6.59 4.01
N GLY A 247 -16.81 -7.13 3.15
CA GLY A 247 -16.82 -6.87 1.71
C GLY A 247 -16.33 -5.47 1.33
N VAL A 248 -15.60 -4.79 2.22
CA VAL A 248 -15.04 -3.45 1.98
C VAL A 248 -13.52 -3.56 1.88
N HIS A 249 -12.97 -3.06 0.78
CA HIS A 249 -11.53 -2.99 0.59
C HIS A 249 -10.97 -1.74 1.28
N LEU A 250 -10.04 -1.95 2.22
CA LEU A 250 -9.23 -0.88 2.80
C LEU A 250 -7.79 -0.95 2.28
N PRO A 251 -7.14 0.21 2.03
CA PRO A 251 -5.71 0.27 1.75
C PRO A 251 -4.87 -0.38 2.86
N ARG A 252 -3.64 -0.77 2.52
CA ARG A 252 -2.76 -1.48 3.47
C ARG A 252 -2.33 -0.61 4.65
N THR A 253 -2.12 0.68 4.42
CA THR A 253 -1.48 1.58 5.40
C THR A 253 -2.49 2.40 6.19
N SER A 254 -2.18 2.70 7.44
CA SER A 254 -3.04 3.55 8.29
C SER A 254 -3.19 4.97 7.74
N GLN A 255 -2.18 5.50 7.05
CA GLN A 255 -2.26 6.83 6.41
C GLN A 255 -3.26 6.87 5.26
N GLU A 256 -3.39 5.79 4.49
CA GLU A 256 -4.35 5.68 3.39
C GLU A 256 -5.73 5.29 3.92
N GLN A 257 -5.82 4.41 4.92
CA GLN A 257 -7.07 4.08 5.61
C GLN A 257 -7.74 5.32 6.22
N ARG A 258 -6.95 6.29 6.71
CA ARG A 258 -7.46 7.60 7.14
C ARG A 258 -8.29 8.30 6.06
N LEU A 259 -7.97 8.09 4.79
CA LEU A 259 -8.62 8.71 3.63
C LEU A 259 -9.69 7.79 3.00
N ALA A 260 -9.81 6.54 3.46
CA ALA A 260 -10.68 5.52 2.90
C ALA A 260 -12.12 5.62 3.44
N GLY A 261 -12.68 6.84 3.52
CA GLY A 261 -14.03 7.05 4.04
C GLY A 261 -14.33 8.51 4.39
N ARG A 262 -15.50 8.73 5.00
CA ARG A 262 -15.93 10.06 5.45
C ARG A 262 -15.33 10.39 6.81
N ARG A 263 -14.70 11.56 6.95
CA ARG A 263 -14.25 12.06 8.25
C ARG A 263 -15.45 12.44 9.14
N VAL A 264 -15.44 12.02 10.39
CA VAL A 264 -16.47 12.36 11.38
C VAL A 264 -15.81 12.89 12.67
N PRO A 265 -16.48 13.75 13.45
CA PRO A 265 -15.96 14.12 14.77
C PRO A 265 -16.07 12.92 15.73
N LEU A 266 -15.16 12.84 16.70
CA LEU A 266 -15.14 11.76 17.69
C LEU A 266 -16.46 11.63 18.47
N SER A 267 -17.15 12.74 18.73
CA SER A 267 -18.46 12.75 19.39
C SER A 267 -19.56 12.03 18.58
N GLN A 268 -19.35 11.79 17.29
CA GLN A 268 -20.24 11.06 16.40
C GLN A 268 -19.67 9.68 16.00
N ALA A 269 -18.58 9.25 16.64
CA ALA A 269 -17.98 7.94 16.37
C ALA A 269 -18.98 6.83 16.67
N ARG A 270 -19.08 5.87 15.75
CA ARG A 270 -19.95 4.70 15.84
C ARG A 270 -19.11 3.43 15.77
N PRO A 271 -19.56 2.32 16.38
CA PRO A 271 -18.83 1.06 16.29
C PRO A 271 -18.57 0.68 14.84
N GLY A 272 -17.31 0.36 14.53
CA GLY A 272 -16.78 0.17 13.18
C GLY A 272 -15.92 1.32 12.67
N ASP A 273 -16.15 2.57 13.09
CA ASP A 273 -15.36 3.71 12.62
C ASP A 273 -13.87 3.53 12.94
N LEU A 274 -12.99 3.91 12.01
CA LEU A 274 -11.54 3.87 12.18
C LEU A 274 -11.08 5.09 12.99
N ILE A 275 -10.37 4.84 14.09
CA ILE A 275 -9.70 5.86 14.90
C ILE A 275 -8.23 5.87 14.50
N VAL A 276 -7.80 6.97 13.88
CA VAL A 276 -6.42 7.16 13.44
C VAL A 276 -5.69 8.04 14.44
N TYR A 277 -4.53 7.60 14.88
CA TYR A 277 -3.74 8.22 15.93
C TYR A 277 -2.46 8.87 15.38
N ARG A 278 -1.96 9.86 16.13
CA ARG A 278 -0.74 10.65 15.86
C ARG A 278 -0.85 11.50 14.59
N SER A 279 -0.14 12.63 14.56
CA SER A 279 -0.22 13.60 13.45
C SER A 279 0.19 12.99 12.09
N ASP A 280 1.10 12.03 12.11
CA ASP A 280 1.59 11.25 10.97
C ASP A 280 0.69 10.06 10.60
N ALA A 281 -0.41 9.85 11.33
CA ALA A 281 -1.34 8.75 11.13
C ALA A 281 -0.64 7.38 11.14
N SER A 282 0.32 7.16 12.05
CA SER A 282 1.10 5.91 12.08
C SER A 282 0.39 4.74 12.77
N HIS A 283 -0.75 4.96 13.45
CA HIS A 283 -1.47 3.89 14.15
C HIS A 283 -2.97 4.03 13.93
N VAL A 284 -3.67 2.91 13.82
CA VAL A 284 -5.12 2.86 13.60
C VAL A 284 -5.78 1.79 14.47
N ALA A 285 -7.00 2.06 14.89
CA ALA A 285 -7.85 1.16 15.64
C ALA A 285 -9.30 1.22 15.16
N MET A 286 -10.11 0.23 15.51
CA MET A 286 -11.55 0.24 15.25
C MET A 286 -12.31 0.67 16.51
N TYR A 287 -13.16 1.70 16.40
CA TYR A 287 -14.05 2.07 17.50
C TYR A 287 -15.05 0.94 17.77
N ALA A 288 -15.20 0.58 19.04
CA ALA A 288 -16.04 -0.54 19.46
C ALA A 288 -17.27 -0.12 20.28
N GLY A 289 -17.49 1.20 20.44
CA GLY A 289 -18.47 1.76 21.34
C GLY A 289 -17.91 1.99 22.75
N GLY A 290 -18.65 2.71 23.58
CA GLY A 290 -18.32 2.87 25.01
C GLY A 290 -16.97 3.51 25.30
N GLY A 291 -16.47 4.37 24.41
CA GLY A 291 -15.16 4.99 24.58
C GLY A 291 -13.98 4.02 24.42
N ARG A 292 -14.19 2.85 23.79
CA ARG A 292 -13.16 1.83 23.57
C ARG A 292 -12.88 1.58 22.09
N VAL A 293 -11.68 1.10 21.81
CA VAL A 293 -11.24 0.66 20.49
C VAL A 293 -10.69 -0.76 20.54
N ILE A 294 -10.71 -1.47 19.41
CA ILE A 294 -9.97 -2.72 19.18
C ILE A 294 -8.79 -2.42 18.25
N HIS A 295 -7.60 -2.88 18.62
CA HIS A 295 -6.39 -2.70 17.82
C HIS A 295 -5.34 -3.78 18.09
N ALA A 296 -4.32 -3.83 17.21
CA ALA A 296 -3.07 -4.54 17.46
C ALA A 296 -2.00 -3.51 17.90
N PRO A 297 -1.66 -3.42 19.19
CA PRO A 297 -0.90 -2.29 19.76
C PRO A 297 0.58 -2.22 19.32
N HIS A 298 1.34 -3.28 19.56
CA HIS A 298 2.78 -3.33 19.32
C HIS A 298 3.29 -4.79 19.44
N PRO A 299 4.51 -5.10 18.95
CA PRO A 299 5.13 -6.39 19.15
C PRO A 299 5.18 -6.82 20.61
N GLY A 300 4.87 -8.09 20.87
CA GLY A 300 4.81 -8.67 22.22
C GLY A 300 3.45 -8.52 22.91
N ALA A 301 2.55 -7.68 22.38
CA ALA A 301 1.17 -7.60 22.83
C ALA A 301 0.22 -8.30 21.85
N ALA A 302 -1.02 -8.51 22.29
CA ALA A 302 -2.08 -9.14 21.51
C ALA A 302 -3.16 -8.13 21.15
N VAL A 303 -3.96 -8.46 20.14
CA VAL A 303 -5.17 -7.71 19.79
C VAL A 303 -6.08 -7.61 21.02
N ARG A 304 -6.44 -6.38 21.39
CA ARG A 304 -7.14 -6.11 22.65
C ARG A 304 -8.04 -4.88 22.55
N TYR A 305 -8.82 -4.66 23.61
CA TYR A 305 -9.52 -3.41 23.85
C TYR A 305 -8.64 -2.46 24.65
N ASP A 306 -8.57 -1.19 24.24
CA ASP A 306 -7.99 -0.09 25.00
C ASP A 306 -8.89 1.17 24.90
N PRO A 307 -8.73 2.17 25.79
CA PRO A 307 -9.48 3.42 25.73
C PRO A 307 -9.25 4.18 24.42
N VAL A 308 -10.31 4.78 23.86
CA VAL A 308 -10.20 5.54 22.60
C VAL A 308 -9.21 6.70 22.69
N GLY A 309 -9.03 7.28 23.88
CA GLY A 309 -8.09 8.36 24.16
C GLY A 309 -6.66 7.91 24.47
N MET A 310 -6.27 6.66 24.17
CA MET A 310 -4.95 6.13 24.54
C MET A 310 -3.75 6.83 23.91
N MET A 311 -3.98 7.44 22.75
CA MET A 311 -2.99 8.22 22.02
C MET A 311 -3.67 9.48 21.45
N PRO A 312 -2.91 10.53 21.08
CA PRO A 312 -3.48 11.70 20.41
C PRO A 312 -4.21 11.28 19.12
N ILE A 313 -5.51 11.59 19.03
CA ILE A 313 -6.34 11.25 17.87
C ILE A 313 -6.06 12.26 16.76
N SER A 314 -5.76 11.75 15.57
CA SER A 314 -5.58 12.52 14.34
C SER A 314 -6.90 12.71 13.61
N SER A 315 -7.70 11.65 13.52
CA SER A 315 -9.06 11.69 12.99
C SER A 315 -9.87 10.44 13.25
N VAL A 316 -11.17 10.56 13.04
CA VAL A 316 -12.10 9.43 12.91
C VAL A 316 -12.58 9.36 11.46
N THR A 317 -12.48 8.18 10.87
CA THR A 317 -12.89 7.90 9.49
C THR A 317 -13.96 6.82 9.50
N ARG A 318 -15.07 7.06 8.83
CA ARG A 318 -16.14 6.09 8.60
C ARG A 318 -16.01 5.56 7.16
N PRO A 319 -15.53 4.31 6.97
CA PRO A 319 -15.44 3.68 5.66
C PRO A 319 -16.78 3.51 4.95
#